data_AF-A0A529HP48-F1
#
_entry.id   AF-A0A529HP48-F1
#
_cell.length_a   1.000
_cell.length_b   1.000
_cell.length_c   1.000
_cell.angle_alpha   90.00
_cell.angle_beta   90.00
_cell.angle_gamma   90.00
#
_symmetry.space_group_name_H-M   'P 1'
#
loop_
_entity.id
_entity.type
_entity.pdbx_description
1 polymer ?
#
loop_
_entity_poly.entity_id
_entity_poly.type
_entity_poly.pdbx_seq_one_letter_code
_entity_poly.pdbx_strand_id
1 'polypeptide(L)'
;MENIVPSDATGWMPSVDQGGASVHNAVVSVLGSRILGGDYAPGAALPREEELCAMLGVSRTSVREAVKVLSAKGLVEARRRAGVRVLPRDSWRLLDPVVLVWHPSI
;
A
#
# COMPACT_ATOMS: atom_id res chain seq x y z
N MET A 1 41.22 -10.62 -20.22
CA MET A 1 40.77 -10.51 -18.82
C MET A 1 39.89 -9.28 -18.78
N GLU A 2 38.62 -9.45 -19.17
CA GLU A 2 37.45 -9.40 -18.26
C GLU A 2 36.99 -7.93 -18.16
N ASN A 3 35.73 -7.54 -18.34
CA ASN A 3 34.52 -8.27 -18.05
C ASN A 3 33.36 -7.69 -18.89
N ILE A 4 32.45 -8.58 -19.28
CA ILE A 4 31.22 -8.30 -20.00
C ILE A 4 30.29 -7.50 -19.09
N VAL A 5 29.80 -6.36 -19.56
CA VAL A 5 28.67 -5.63 -18.99
C VAL A 5 27.38 -6.43 -19.21
N PRO A 6 26.62 -6.82 -18.16
CA PRO A 6 25.26 -7.28 -18.37
C PRO A 6 24.34 -6.07 -18.58
N SER A 7 23.85 -5.95 -19.81
CA SER A 7 22.79 -5.07 -20.26
C SER A 7 21.44 -5.68 -19.86
N ASP A 8 20.97 -5.45 -18.62
CA ASP A 8 19.55 -5.63 -18.25
C ASP A 8 19.21 -4.97 -16.89
N ALA A 9 19.35 -3.65 -16.80
CA ALA A 9 18.81 -2.89 -15.67
C ALA A 9 17.72 -1.95 -16.19
N THR A 10 16.55 -2.54 -16.48
CA THR A 10 15.34 -1.78 -16.76
C THR A 10 14.90 -1.04 -15.50
N GLY A 11 15.33 0.21 -15.37
CA GLY A 11 14.43 1.34 -15.13
C GLY A 11 13.54 1.32 -13.88
N TRP A 12 14.09 1.09 -12.69
CA TRP A 12 13.48 1.59 -11.45
C TRP A 12 14.55 1.78 -10.35
N MET A 13 15.01 3.01 -10.16
CA MET A 13 15.68 3.43 -8.92
C MET A 13 15.10 4.77 -8.46
N PRO A 14 14.25 4.81 -7.43
CA PRO A 14 13.96 6.05 -6.74
C PRO A 14 15.15 6.38 -5.83
N SER A 15 15.87 7.44 -6.16
CA SER A 15 16.76 8.11 -5.21
C SER A 15 15.88 8.75 -4.14
N VAL A 16 15.98 8.33 -2.88
CA VAL A 16 15.46 9.13 -1.77
C VAL A 16 16.27 8.94 -0.49
N ASP A 17 17.26 9.79 -0.35
CA ASP A 17 17.85 10.20 0.91
C ASP A 17 17.05 11.38 1.50
N GLN A 18 15.90 11.13 2.13
CA GLN A 18 15.38 12.00 3.22
C GLN A 18 14.50 11.20 4.20
N GLY A 19 15.11 10.79 5.31
CA GLY A 19 14.45 10.28 6.51
C GLY A 19 13.85 8.88 6.38
N GLY A 20 13.79 8.13 7.48
CA GLY A 20 13.09 6.84 7.58
C GLY A 20 11.57 6.89 7.33
N ALA A 21 11.07 7.86 6.55
CA ALA A 21 9.78 7.86 5.88
C ALA A 21 9.72 6.86 4.70
N SER A 22 10.55 5.81 4.80
CA SER A 22 10.34 4.39 4.53
C SER A 22 9.26 4.02 3.52
N VAL A 23 9.64 3.16 2.59
CA VAL A 23 8.82 2.37 1.65
C VAL A 23 7.42 2.01 2.19
N HIS A 24 7.27 1.78 3.50
CA HIS A 24 5.95 1.60 4.11
C HIS A 24 4.98 2.77 3.85
N ASN A 25 5.39 4.04 3.97
CA ASN A 25 4.53 5.22 3.82
C ASN A 25 4.04 5.36 2.38
N ALA A 26 4.92 5.03 1.42
CA ALA A 26 4.55 4.96 0.02
C ALA A 26 3.48 3.88 -0.21
N VAL A 27 3.67 2.68 0.35
CA VAL A 27 2.69 1.58 0.25
C VAL A 27 1.35 1.96 0.89
N VAL A 28 1.37 2.57 2.07
CA VAL A 28 0.15 3.06 2.73
C VAL A 28 -0.57 4.07 1.85
N SER A 29 0.14 5.05 1.31
CA SER A 29 -0.47 6.12 0.51
C SER A 29 -1.04 5.60 -0.80
N VAL A 30 -0.33 4.69 -1.48
CA VAL A 30 -0.83 4.04 -2.71
C VAL A 30 -2.07 3.22 -2.42
N LEU A 31 -2.04 2.33 -1.42
CA LEU A 31 -3.20 1.50 -1.10
C LEU A 31 -4.38 2.30 -0.58
N GLY A 32 -4.13 3.29 0.28
CA GLY A 32 -5.16 4.20 0.78
C GLY A 32 -5.86 4.94 -0.36
N SER A 33 -5.10 5.51 -1.30
CA SER A 33 -5.66 6.22 -2.45
C SER A 33 -6.49 5.30 -3.36
N ARG A 34 -6.04 4.06 -3.60
CA ARG A 34 -6.80 3.07 -4.40
C ARG A 34 -8.11 2.66 -3.73
N ILE A 35 -8.10 2.46 -2.41
CA ILE A 35 -9.32 2.12 -1.65
C ILE A 35 -10.31 3.29 -1.68
N LEU A 36 -9.83 4.51 -1.40
CA LEU A 36 -10.67 5.71 -1.38
C LEU A 36 -11.20 6.06 -2.78
N GLY A 37 -10.36 5.91 -3.81
CA GLY A 37 -10.69 6.11 -5.22
C GLY A 37 -11.65 5.06 -5.79
N GLY A 38 -11.87 3.95 -5.08
CA GLY A 38 -12.86 2.93 -5.44
C GLY A 38 -12.32 1.78 -6.29
N ASP A 39 -11.00 1.68 -6.51
CA ASP A 39 -10.37 0.52 -7.16
C ASP A 39 -10.67 -0.78 -6.38
N TYR A 40 -10.84 -0.65 -5.07
CA TYR A 40 -11.33 -1.71 -4.20
C TYR A 40 -12.66 -1.30 -3.58
N ALA A 41 -13.74 -1.97 -4.00
CA ALA A 41 -15.07 -1.70 -3.46
C ALA A 41 -15.15 -2.00 -1.95
N PRO A 42 -15.95 -1.24 -1.17
CA PRO A 42 -16.22 -1.60 0.21
C PRO A 42 -16.79 -3.02 0.33
N GLY A 43 -16.23 -3.84 1.21
CA GLY A 43 -16.55 -5.26 1.32
C GLY A 43 -15.84 -6.16 0.30
N ALA A 44 -15.01 -5.63 -0.60
CA ALA A 44 -14.14 -6.45 -1.44
C ALA A 44 -12.95 -7.00 -0.63
N ALA A 45 -12.47 -8.18 -1.00
CA ALA A 45 -11.20 -8.69 -0.51
C ALA A 45 -10.06 -7.97 -1.27
N LEU A 46 -9.05 -7.53 -0.55
CA LEU A 46 -7.80 -7.07 -1.15
C LEU A 46 -7.02 -8.27 -1.69
N PRO A 47 -6.17 -8.04 -2.72
CA PRO A 47 -5.22 -9.03 -3.20
C PRO A 47 -4.36 -9.58 -2.06
N ARG A 48 -3.84 -10.79 -2.22
CA ARG A 48 -3.00 -11.42 -1.20
C ARG A 48 -1.72 -10.61 -0.97
N GLU A 49 -1.12 -10.76 0.21
CA GLU A 49 0.14 -10.07 0.55
C GLU A 49 1.20 -10.30 -0.53
N GLU A 50 1.33 -11.52 -1.04
CA GLU A 50 2.31 -11.87 -2.08
C GLU A 50 2.04 -11.15 -3.41
N GLU A 51 0.77 -11.04 -3.80
CA GLU A 51 0.34 -10.32 -5.00
C GLU A 51 0.57 -8.81 -4.84
N LEU A 52 0.24 -8.25 -3.68
CA LEU A 52 0.52 -6.85 -3.34
C LEU A 52 2.03 -6.54 -3.37
N CYS A 53 2.86 -7.46 -2.87
CA CYS A 53 4.32 -7.33 -2.95
C CYS A 53 4.81 -7.31 -4.40
N ALA A 54 4.29 -8.21 -5.23
CA ALA A 54 4.67 -8.30 -6.64
C ALA A 54 4.21 -7.07 -7.44
N MET A 55 2.99 -6.60 -7.22
CA MET A 55 2.43 -5.43 -7.92
C MET A 55 3.11 -4.12 -7.53
N LEU A 56 3.54 -3.99 -6.27
CA LEU A 56 4.13 -2.76 -5.75
C LEU A 56 5.67 -2.80 -5.73
N GLY A 57 6.29 -3.96 -5.98
CA GLY A 57 7.74 -4.12 -5.94
C GLY A 57 8.33 -3.97 -4.53
N VAL A 58 7.59 -4.32 -3.48
CA VAL A 58 7.97 -4.10 -2.08
C VAL A 58 8.05 -5.40 -1.26
N SER A 59 8.69 -5.32 -0.09
CA SER A 59 8.80 -6.45 0.82
C SER A 59 7.45 -6.81 1.49
N ARG A 60 7.29 -8.08 1.87
CA ARG A 60 6.15 -8.56 2.67
C ARG A 60 5.98 -7.79 3.97
N THR A 61 7.09 -7.44 4.62
CA THR A 61 7.07 -6.65 5.86
C THR A 61 6.46 -5.27 5.62
N SER A 62 6.84 -4.60 4.52
CA SER A 62 6.30 -3.28 4.16
C SER A 62 4.79 -3.33 3.90
N VAL A 63 4.30 -4.34 3.18
CA VAL A 63 2.85 -4.54 2.95
C VAL A 63 2.12 -4.78 4.27
N ARG A 64 2.68 -5.64 5.14
CA ARG A 64 2.06 -5.95 6.43
C ARG A 64 1.94 -4.74 7.35
N GLU A 65 2.99 -3.94 7.45
CA GLU A 65 2.93 -2.69 8.23
C GLU A 65 1.95 -1.70 7.61
N ALA A 66 1.89 -1.61 6.28
CA ALA A 66 0.92 -0.74 5.62
C ALA A 66 -0.53 -1.18 5.88
N VAL A 67 -0.84 -2.47 5.80
CA VAL A 67 -2.16 -3.03 6.12
C VAL A 67 -2.55 -2.74 7.57
N LYS A 68 -1.61 -2.83 8.52
CA LYS A 68 -1.89 -2.46 9.93
C LYS A 68 -2.28 -0.99 10.06
N VAL A 69 -1.57 -0.08 9.39
CA VAL A 69 -1.88 1.35 9.40
C VAL A 69 -3.27 1.58 8.81
N LEU A 70 -3.57 1.03 7.63
CA LEU A 70 -4.88 1.15 6.98
C LEU A 70 -6.01 0.57 7.86
N SER A 71 -5.72 -0.50 8.59
CA SER A 71 -6.69 -1.10 9.51
C SER A 71 -6.97 -0.21 10.72
N ALA A 72 -5.94 0.42 11.31
CA ALA A 72 -6.11 1.40 12.38
C ALA A 72 -6.91 2.66 11.95
N LYS A 73 -6.91 2.95 10.65
CA LYS A 73 -7.72 4.03 10.02
C LYS A 73 -9.14 3.61 9.65
N GLY A 74 -9.49 2.34 9.84
CA GLY A 74 -10.83 1.82 9.54
C GLY A 74 -11.10 1.58 8.05
N LEU A 75 -10.07 1.60 7.20
CA LEU A 75 -10.22 1.34 5.76
C LEU A 75 -10.31 -0.15 5.45
N VAL A 76 -9.59 -0.97 6.23
CA VAL A 76 -9.50 -2.42 6.01
C VAL A 76 -9.55 -3.20 7.33
N GLU A 77 -9.90 -4.47 7.24
CA GLU A 77 -9.82 -5.42 8.34
C GLU A 77 -9.03 -6.66 7.89
N ALA A 78 -8.01 -7.03 8.67
CA ALA A 78 -7.27 -8.28 8.48
C ALA A 78 -7.95 -9.39 9.28
N ARG A 79 -8.51 -10.39 8.60
CA ARG A 79 -9.23 -11.49 9.24
C ARG A 79 -8.47 -12.80 9.08
N ARG A 80 -8.28 -13.53 10.19
CA ARG A 80 -7.55 -14.80 10.23
C ARG A 80 -8.17 -15.79 9.24
N ARG A 81 -7.36 -16.31 8.30
CA ARG A 81 -7.74 -17.22 7.20
C ARG A 81 -8.58 -16.63 6.05
N ALA A 82 -9.13 -15.43 6.19
CA ALA A 82 -9.97 -14.80 5.16
C ALA A 82 -9.24 -13.68 4.39
N GLY A 83 -8.04 -13.29 4.81
CA GLY A 83 -7.25 -12.24 4.16
C GLY A 83 -7.63 -10.85 4.65
N VAL A 84 -7.35 -9.84 3.84
CA VAL A 84 -7.64 -8.43 4.14
C VAL A 84 -8.87 -8.01 3.36
N ARG A 85 -9.83 -7.35 4.02
CA ARG A 85 -11.08 -6.89 3.41
C ARG A 85 -11.24 -5.39 3.59
N VAL A 86 -11.75 -4.70 2.57
CA VAL A 86 -12.11 -3.29 2.68
C VAL A 86 -13.38 -3.16 3.53
N LEU A 87 -13.35 -2.26 4.51
CA LEU A 87 -14.51 -2.00 5.37
C LEU A 87 -15.54 -1.10 4.67
N PRO A 88 -16.82 -1.12 5.09
CA PRO A 88 -17.83 -0.19 4.59
C PRO A 88 -17.42 1.27 4.83
N ARG A 89 -17.84 2.18 3.95
CA ARG A 89 -17.45 3.61 4.02
C ARG A 89 -17.80 4.26 5.36
N ASP A 90 -18.88 3.84 6.01
CA ASP A 90 -19.28 4.34 7.34
C ASP A 90 -18.28 4.00 8.46
N SER A 91 -17.41 3.00 8.24
CA SER A 91 -16.33 2.65 9.18
C SER A 91 -15.03 3.43 8.92
N TRP A 92 -14.93 4.14 7.80
CA TRP A 92 -13.71 4.86 7.44
C TRP A 92 -13.58 6.09 8.34
N ARG A 93 -12.41 6.27 8.96
CA ARG A 93 -12.11 7.46 9.77
C ARG A 93 -11.76 8.63 8.85
N LEU A 94 -12.76 9.11 8.10
CA LEU A 94 -12.60 10.17 7.09
C LEU A 94 -12.09 11.50 7.66
N LEU A 95 -12.33 11.77 8.94
CA LEU A 95 -11.83 12.96 9.64
C LEU A 95 -10.38 12.82 10.13
N ASP A 96 -9.73 11.67 9.91
CA ASP A 96 -8.32 11.49 10.23
C ASP A 96 -7.46 12.26 9.22
N PRO A 97 -6.56 13.16 9.68
CA PRO A 97 -5.75 14.00 8.79
C PRO A 97 -4.95 13.21 7.75
N VAL A 98 -4.52 12.00 8.10
CA VAL A 98 -3.76 11.13 7.19
C VAL A 98 -4.64 10.54 6.10
N VAL A 99 -5.91 10.24 6.41
CA VAL A 99 -6.88 9.71 5.43
C VAL A 99 -7.29 10.80 4.45
N LEU A 100 -7.44 12.04 4.92
CA LEU A 100 -7.74 13.20 4.08
C LEU A 100 -6.68 13.44 3.00
N VAL A 101 -5.40 13.20 3.30
CA VAL A 101 -4.30 13.34 2.32
C VAL A 101 -4.43 12.36 1.15
N TRP A 102 -5.10 11.22 1.34
CA TRP A 102 -5.27 10.20 0.30
C TRP A 102 -6.57 10.35 -0.49
N HIS A 103 -7.44 11.29 -0.10
CA HIS A 103 -8.63 11.58 -0.89
C HIS A 103 -8.20 12.36 -2.14
N PRO A 104 -8.49 11.86 -3.36
CA PRO A 104 -8.26 12.64 -4.56
C PRO A 104 -9.23 13.83 -4.53
N SER A 105 -8.70 14.98 -4.12
CA SER A 105 -9.30 16.32 -4.18
C SER A 105 -10.61 16.52 -3.41
N ILE A 106 -10.51 17.33 -2.34
CA ILE A 106 -11.41 18.48 -2.15
C ILE A 106 -10.76 19.65 -2.87
#